data_AF-A0A1V1NRT6-F1
#
_entry.id   AF-A0A1V1NRT6-F1
#
_cell.length_a   1.000
_cell.length_b   1.000
_cell.length_c   1.000
_cell.angle_alpha   90.00
_cell.angle_beta   90.00
_cell.angle_gamma   90.00
#
_symmetry.space_group_name_H-M   'P 1'
#
loop_
_entity.id
_entity.type
_entity.pdbx_description
1 polymer ?
#
loop_
_entity_poly.entity_id
_entity_poly.type
_entity_poly.pdbx_seq_one_letter_code
_entity_poly.pdbx_strand_id
1 'polypeptide(L)'
;MEKQFQNDDGSSIVLRSGRFGVGALAAFLLADDPKQVTLKMTTRHIHADRDAGLEFEAELTDRPLTIRHVFRESIGTRIEVITSSPPAFMQRSSSDKNNLIDEWDWYCLDDPKVRRVATSGRELVQQIELPSNLKSSPFDYHWIFPAGYLSVGWIYKDVPQLICNGIVVTKEKKDIPPLEELESPFGKVIIKFPAISVFDQDGKLPLTLDRLRVDYERISFLDDLRDDIFRNIAAYLAICAPGDLRESKIFDITKDNQLKSHPAISDS
;
A
#
# COMPACT_ATOMS: atom_id res chain seq x y z
N MET A 1 0.74 -5.33 -25.99
CA MET A 1 -0.05 -4.77 -24.87
C MET A 1 0.61 -3.53 -24.25
N GLU A 2 1.94 -3.45 -24.12
CA GLU A 2 2.61 -2.32 -23.43
C GLU A 2 2.42 -0.94 -24.09
N LYS A 3 2.40 -0.87 -25.43
CA LYS A 3 2.33 0.42 -26.17
C LYS A 3 1.07 1.27 -25.93
N GLN A 4 -0.03 0.68 -25.44
CA GLN A 4 -1.28 1.43 -25.22
C GLN A 4 -1.34 2.14 -23.86
N PHE A 5 -0.43 1.80 -22.94
CA PHE A 5 -0.45 2.32 -21.56
C PHE A 5 0.88 2.95 -21.19
N GLN A 6 1.57 3.52 -22.18
CA GLN A 6 2.80 4.26 -22.01
C GLN A 6 2.69 5.62 -22.70
N ASN A 7 3.30 6.64 -22.11
CA ASN A 7 3.53 7.92 -22.76
C ASN A 7 4.62 7.80 -23.83
N ASP A 8 4.80 8.87 -24.62
CA ASP A 8 5.82 8.94 -25.67
C ASP A 8 7.26 8.77 -25.13
N ASP A 9 7.48 9.04 -23.84
CA ASP A 9 8.76 8.85 -23.14
C ASP A 9 8.95 7.43 -22.53
N GLY A 10 7.95 6.56 -22.68
CA GLY A 10 7.94 5.19 -22.16
C GLY A 10 7.40 5.03 -20.73
N SER A 11 7.07 6.11 -20.03
CA SER A 11 6.49 6.07 -18.67
C SER A 11 5.08 5.49 -18.67
N SER A 12 4.70 4.74 -17.63
CA SER A 12 3.36 4.13 -17.55
C SER A 12 2.29 5.17 -17.21
N ILE A 13 1.17 5.17 -17.94
CA ILE A 13 0.01 6.04 -17.62
C ILE A 13 -0.94 5.42 -16.60
N VAL A 14 -0.71 4.16 -16.22
CA VAL A 14 -1.55 3.39 -15.30
C VAL A 14 -0.74 3.01 -14.07
N LEU A 15 -1.37 3.04 -12.89
CA LEU A 15 -0.80 2.51 -11.67
C LEU A 15 -0.69 0.99 -11.80
N ARG A 16 0.53 0.46 -11.72
CA ARG A 16 0.79 -0.98 -11.82
C ARG A 16 1.39 -1.49 -10.53
N SER A 17 0.79 -2.53 -9.99
CA SER A 17 1.38 -3.25 -8.86
C SER A 17 2.24 -4.42 -9.34
N GLY A 18 1.97 -5.07 -10.49
CA GLY A 18 2.78 -6.20 -10.96
C GLY A 18 4.15 -5.77 -11.51
N ARG A 19 5.24 -6.48 -11.11
CA ARG A 19 6.62 -6.23 -11.62
C ARG A 19 7.33 -7.48 -12.14
N PHE A 20 7.23 -8.59 -11.42
CA PHE A 20 8.08 -9.77 -11.66
C PHE A 20 7.41 -10.89 -12.45
N GLY A 21 6.10 -10.83 -12.69
CA GLY A 21 5.37 -11.87 -13.43
C GLY A 21 5.19 -13.21 -12.70
N VAL A 22 5.67 -13.35 -11.45
CA VAL A 22 5.58 -14.60 -10.67
C VAL A 22 4.40 -14.66 -9.69
N GLY A 23 3.59 -13.61 -9.61
CA GLY A 23 2.55 -13.48 -8.58
C GLY A 23 1.50 -14.61 -8.60
N ALA A 24 1.11 -15.08 -9.78
CA ALA A 24 0.18 -16.20 -9.91
C ALA A 24 0.75 -17.52 -9.36
N LEU A 25 2.07 -17.68 -9.35
CA LEU A 25 2.73 -18.89 -8.84
C LEU A 25 2.69 -18.98 -7.31
N ALA A 26 2.42 -17.87 -6.61
CA ALA A 26 2.24 -17.88 -5.16
C ALA A 26 1.04 -18.75 -4.72
N ALA A 27 0.11 -19.06 -5.62
CA ALA A 27 -0.99 -20.00 -5.38
C ALA A 27 -0.48 -21.38 -4.93
N PHE A 28 0.64 -21.86 -5.49
CA PHE A 28 1.22 -23.17 -5.15
C PHE A 28 1.85 -23.22 -3.75
N LEU A 29 1.96 -22.08 -3.05
CA LEU A 29 2.42 -22.00 -1.66
C LEU A 29 1.29 -22.23 -0.64
N LEU A 30 0.04 -22.39 -1.09
CA LEU A 30 -1.11 -22.55 -0.19
C LEU A 30 -1.24 -23.96 0.41
N ALA A 31 -0.43 -24.92 -0.04
CA ALA A 31 -0.37 -26.27 0.49
C ALA A 31 1.08 -26.69 0.76
N ASP A 32 1.28 -27.58 1.73
CA ASP A 32 2.61 -28.11 2.08
C ASP A 32 3.25 -28.89 0.92
N ASP A 33 2.42 -29.61 0.16
CA ASP A 33 2.81 -30.22 -1.11
C ASP A 33 2.17 -29.43 -2.27
N PRO A 34 2.96 -28.72 -3.10
CA PRO A 34 2.45 -27.96 -4.24
C PRO A 34 1.66 -28.79 -5.26
N LYS A 35 1.84 -30.12 -5.29
CA LYS A 35 1.04 -31.02 -6.15
C LYS A 35 -0.42 -31.14 -5.70
N GLN A 36 -0.74 -30.66 -4.50
CA GLN A 36 -2.12 -30.59 -4.02
C GLN A 36 -2.85 -29.32 -4.49
N VAL A 37 -2.19 -28.47 -5.28
CA VAL A 37 -2.76 -27.21 -5.75
C VAL A 37 -2.95 -27.27 -7.26
N THR A 38 -4.16 -26.94 -7.70
CA THR A 38 -4.51 -26.75 -9.11
C THR A 38 -4.99 -25.32 -9.31
N LEU A 39 -4.36 -24.61 -10.24
CA LEU A 39 -4.74 -23.26 -10.63
C LEU A 39 -5.61 -23.33 -11.88
N LYS A 40 -6.86 -22.87 -11.77
CA LYS A 40 -7.76 -22.73 -12.91
C LYS A 40 -7.96 -21.25 -13.23
N MET A 41 -7.73 -20.88 -14.49
CA MET A 41 -7.94 -19.51 -14.95
C MET A 41 -8.92 -19.52 -16.12
N THR A 42 -9.90 -18.63 -16.05
CA THR A 42 -10.75 -18.30 -17.19
C THR A 42 -10.73 -16.79 -17.39
N THR A 43 -10.65 -16.32 -18.63
CA THR A 43 -10.63 -14.88 -18.94
C THR A 43 -11.34 -14.55 -20.25
N ARG A 44 -11.89 -13.34 -20.33
CA ARG A 44 -12.36 -12.74 -21.59
C ARG A 44 -11.96 -11.26 -21.63
N HIS A 45 -11.28 -10.87 -22.69
CA HIS A 45 -10.90 -9.48 -22.92
C HIS A 45 -12.15 -8.62 -23.21
N ILE A 46 -12.12 -7.34 -22.84
CA ILE A 46 -13.26 -6.41 -23.01
C ILE A 46 -13.72 -6.25 -24.47
N HIS A 47 -12.81 -6.39 -25.42
CA HIS A 47 -13.09 -6.31 -26.86
C HIS A 47 -13.22 -7.67 -27.55
N ALA A 48 -13.18 -8.78 -26.80
CA ALA A 48 -13.30 -10.12 -27.37
C ALA A 48 -14.77 -10.57 -27.38
N ASP A 49 -15.16 -11.29 -28.44
CA ASP A 49 -16.45 -11.95 -28.55
C ASP A 49 -16.63 -13.01 -27.44
N ARG A 50 -17.89 -13.39 -27.18
CA ARG A 50 -18.23 -14.33 -26.11
C ARG A 50 -17.63 -15.72 -26.34
N ASP A 51 -17.47 -16.14 -27.59
CA ASP A 51 -16.85 -17.42 -27.98
C ASP A 51 -15.31 -17.38 -27.98
N ALA A 52 -14.71 -16.20 -27.75
CA ALA A 52 -13.26 -16.00 -27.71
C ALA A 52 -12.72 -15.93 -26.27
N GLY A 53 -13.47 -16.42 -25.28
CA GLY A 53 -12.95 -16.61 -23.93
C GLY A 53 -11.82 -17.65 -23.91
N LEU A 54 -10.90 -17.52 -22.96
CA LEU A 54 -9.78 -18.46 -22.78
C LEU A 54 -9.89 -19.14 -21.42
N GLU A 55 -9.59 -20.43 -21.39
CA GLU A 55 -9.48 -21.25 -20.19
C GLU A 55 -8.16 -22.03 -20.20
N PHE A 56 -7.52 -22.11 -19.04
CA PHE A 56 -6.49 -23.11 -18.79
C PHE A 56 -6.54 -23.59 -17.34
N GLU A 57 -5.96 -24.77 -17.13
CA GLU A 57 -5.72 -25.37 -15.83
C GLU A 57 -4.22 -25.68 -15.75
N ALA A 58 -3.65 -25.52 -14.55
CA ALA A 58 -2.22 -25.66 -14.32
C ALA A 58 -1.95 -26.27 -12.94
N GLU A 59 -1.23 -27.38 -12.93
CA GLU A 59 -0.49 -27.89 -11.78
C GLU A 59 0.99 -27.46 -11.86
N LEU A 60 1.73 -27.54 -10.76
CA LEU A 60 3.14 -27.11 -10.73
C LEU A 60 4.01 -27.91 -11.73
N THR A 61 3.65 -29.17 -11.99
CA THR A 61 4.39 -30.06 -12.89
C THR A 61 3.96 -30.01 -14.34
N ASP A 62 2.88 -29.29 -14.67
CA ASP A 62 2.31 -29.30 -16.01
C ASP A 62 3.25 -28.65 -17.03
N ARG A 63 3.67 -29.43 -18.02
CA ARG A 63 4.37 -28.96 -19.21
C ARG A 63 4.01 -29.85 -20.42
N PRO A 64 3.45 -29.30 -21.51
CA PRO A 64 3.04 -27.91 -21.75
C PRO A 64 1.65 -27.55 -21.20
N LEU A 65 1.41 -26.26 -20.93
CA LEU A 65 0.07 -25.74 -20.59
C LEU A 65 -0.86 -25.78 -21.81
N THR A 66 -2.05 -26.35 -21.64
CA THR A 66 -3.08 -26.39 -22.68
C THR A 66 -4.08 -25.25 -22.47
N ILE A 67 -4.22 -24.39 -23.48
CA ILE A 67 -5.19 -23.29 -23.48
C ILE A 67 -6.35 -23.67 -24.41
N ARG A 68 -7.58 -23.45 -23.95
CA ARG A 68 -8.80 -23.73 -24.71
C ARG A 68 -9.63 -22.47 -24.90
N HIS A 69 -10.31 -22.39 -26.04
CA HIS A 69 -11.35 -21.38 -26.24
C HIS A 69 -12.64 -21.85 -25.58
N VAL A 70 -13.33 -20.93 -24.91
CA VAL A 70 -14.58 -21.20 -24.20
C VAL A 70 -15.57 -20.06 -24.40
N PHE A 71 -16.85 -20.40 -24.43
CA PHE A 71 -17.91 -19.40 -24.31
C PHE A 71 -17.86 -18.77 -22.91
N ARG A 72 -17.81 -17.44 -22.83
CA ARG A 72 -17.83 -16.70 -21.57
C ARG A 72 -18.65 -15.42 -21.70
N GLU A 73 -19.72 -15.35 -20.91
CA GLU A 73 -20.60 -14.17 -20.88
C GLU A 73 -19.92 -12.95 -20.23
N SER A 74 -19.15 -13.13 -19.16
CA SER A 74 -18.57 -12.01 -18.39
C SER A 74 -17.21 -11.55 -18.91
N ILE A 75 -16.98 -10.23 -18.92
CA ILE A 75 -15.66 -9.64 -19.17
C ILE A 75 -14.78 -9.83 -17.93
N GLY A 76 -13.47 -9.96 -18.13
CA GLY A 76 -12.47 -10.00 -17.07
C GLY A 76 -11.97 -11.41 -16.80
N THR A 77 -11.28 -11.59 -15.67
CA THR A 77 -10.58 -12.82 -15.32
C THR A 77 -11.16 -13.41 -14.04
N ARG A 78 -11.36 -14.73 -14.02
CA ARG A 78 -11.65 -15.51 -12.83
C ARG A 78 -10.46 -16.43 -12.59
N ILE A 79 -9.93 -16.37 -11.37
CA ILE A 79 -8.83 -17.22 -10.91
C ILE A 79 -9.39 -18.08 -9.78
N GLU A 80 -9.22 -19.38 -9.88
CA GLU A 80 -9.63 -20.35 -8.88
C GLU A 80 -8.40 -21.13 -8.46
N VAL A 81 -8.11 -21.12 -7.15
CA VAL A 81 -7.04 -21.94 -6.59
C VAL A 81 -7.70 -23.08 -5.83
N ILE A 82 -7.56 -24.27 -6.36
CA ILE A 82 -8.20 -25.49 -5.86
C ILE A 82 -7.14 -26.24 -5.07
N THR A 83 -7.45 -26.63 -3.84
CA THR A 83 -6.56 -27.42 -3.00
C THR A 83 -7.23 -28.72 -2.59
N SER A 84 -6.47 -29.84 -2.60
CA SER A 84 -6.99 -31.16 -2.19
C SER A 84 -7.40 -31.22 -0.71
N SER A 85 -6.80 -30.36 0.11
CA SER A 85 -7.14 -30.15 1.52
C SER A 85 -7.21 -28.65 1.81
N PRO A 86 -8.01 -28.20 2.81
CA PRO A 86 -8.03 -26.79 3.19
C PRO A 86 -6.63 -26.32 3.57
N PRO A 87 -6.17 -25.13 3.14
CA PRO A 87 -4.88 -24.60 3.55
C PRO A 87 -4.73 -24.53 5.08
N ALA A 88 -3.51 -24.71 5.59
CA ALA A 88 -3.26 -24.72 7.04
C ALA A 88 -3.78 -23.47 7.77
N PHE A 89 -3.76 -22.29 7.13
CA PHE A 89 -4.30 -21.06 7.69
C PHE A 89 -5.83 -21.05 7.80
N MET A 90 -6.55 -21.86 7.01
CA MET A 90 -8.00 -22.07 7.13
C MET A 90 -8.35 -23.16 8.16
N GLN A 91 -7.43 -24.08 8.45
CA GLN A 91 -7.64 -25.15 9.42
C GLN A 91 -7.45 -24.70 10.88
N ARG A 92 -6.89 -23.51 11.13
CA ARG A 92 -6.81 -22.93 12.47
C ARG A 92 -8.21 -22.48 12.91
N SER A 93 -8.95 -23.43 13.50
CA SER A 93 -10.34 -23.30 13.96
C SER A 93 -10.51 -22.28 15.08
N SER A 94 -11.42 -21.32 14.88
CA SER A 94 -12.52 -20.85 15.77
C SER A 94 -12.36 -20.66 17.29
N SER A 95 -11.25 -20.97 17.94
CA SER A 95 -10.98 -20.69 19.36
C SER A 95 -10.09 -19.46 19.57
N ASP A 96 -9.34 -19.04 18.54
CA ASP A 96 -8.71 -17.73 18.52
C ASP A 96 -9.77 -16.71 18.12
N LYS A 97 -10.16 -15.85 19.05
CA LYS A 97 -11.16 -14.78 18.87
C LYS A 97 -10.82 -13.77 17.75
N ASN A 98 -9.68 -13.93 17.08
CA ASN A 98 -9.27 -13.14 15.93
C ASN A 98 -9.27 -14.04 14.70
N ASN A 99 -10.43 -14.26 14.07
CA ASN A 99 -10.49 -14.85 12.74
C ASN A 99 -9.72 -13.94 11.77
N LEU A 100 -8.44 -14.22 11.55
CA LEU A 100 -7.57 -13.47 10.61
C LEU A 100 -8.17 -13.38 9.20
N ILE A 101 -9.05 -14.32 8.84
CA ILE A 101 -9.78 -14.37 7.56
C ILE A 101 -10.90 -13.32 7.48
N ASP A 102 -11.46 -12.91 8.63
CA ASP A 102 -12.54 -11.93 8.75
C ASP A 102 -12.05 -10.47 8.83
N GLU A 103 -10.73 -10.25 8.89
CA GLU A 103 -10.09 -8.92 8.98
C GLU A 103 -9.18 -8.61 7.78
N TRP A 104 -9.39 -9.32 6.65
CA TRP A 104 -8.56 -9.18 5.46
C TRP A 104 -8.85 -7.86 4.72
N ASP A 105 -8.20 -6.80 5.19
CA ASP A 105 -8.23 -5.48 4.59
C ASP A 105 -6.84 -5.04 4.12
N TRP A 106 -6.64 -5.07 2.80
CA TRP A 106 -5.35 -4.81 2.13
C TRP A 106 -5.41 -3.74 1.06
N TYR A 107 -6.62 -3.31 0.66
CA TYR A 107 -6.83 -2.32 -0.39
C TYR A 107 -7.49 -1.08 0.18
N CYS A 108 -6.98 0.08 -0.20
CA CYS A 108 -7.35 1.35 0.43
C CYS A 108 -7.90 2.39 -0.54
N LEU A 109 -7.85 2.24 -1.87
CA LEU A 109 -8.41 3.30 -2.73
C LEU A 109 -9.94 3.28 -2.71
N ASP A 110 -10.55 4.45 -2.85
CA ASP A 110 -11.99 4.63 -3.04
C ASP A 110 -12.46 4.19 -4.45
N ASP A 111 -11.55 4.20 -5.43
CA ASP A 111 -11.75 3.71 -6.80
C ASP A 111 -10.46 3.10 -7.39
N PRO A 112 -10.53 1.91 -8.03
CA PRO A 112 -11.69 1.02 -8.11
C PRO A 112 -12.04 0.39 -6.75
N LYS A 113 -13.33 0.10 -6.53
CA LYS A 113 -13.76 -0.60 -5.32
C LYS A 113 -13.45 -2.10 -5.38
N VAL A 114 -12.92 -2.64 -4.29
CA VAL A 114 -12.65 -4.08 -4.14
C VAL A 114 -13.71 -4.72 -3.25
N ARG A 115 -14.58 -5.55 -3.86
CA ARG A 115 -15.55 -6.35 -3.08
C ARG A 115 -14.87 -7.58 -2.51
N ARG A 116 -14.99 -7.78 -1.19
CA ARG A 116 -14.44 -8.93 -0.47
C ARG A 116 -15.53 -9.68 0.25
N VAL A 117 -15.52 -11.00 0.17
CA VAL A 117 -16.54 -11.85 0.78
C VAL A 117 -15.84 -12.93 1.60
N ALA A 118 -16.14 -13.00 2.89
CA ALA A 118 -15.63 -14.03 3.79
C ALA A 118 -16.21 -15.41 3.43
N THR A 119 -15.62 -16.47 3.99
CA THR A 119 -16.11 -17.86 3.81
C THR A 119 -17.54 -18.05 4.33
N SER A 120 -17.98 -17.22 5.28
CA SER A 120 -19.36 -17.18 5.79
C SER A 120 -20.36 -16.53 4.83
N GLY A 121 -19.91 -15.96 3.72
CA GLY A 121 -20.72 -15.17 2.79
C GLY A 121 -20.90 -13.70 3.19
N ARG A 122 -20.37 -13.28 4.34
CA ARG A 122 -20.39 -11.88 4.80
C ARG A 122 -19.45 -11.01 3.94
N GLU A 123 -19.94 -9.86 3.50
CA GLU A 123 -19.11 -8.86 2.84
C GLU A 123 -18.19 -8.15 3.85
N LEU A 124 -16.90 -8.03 3.52
CA LEU A 124 -15.90 -7.38 4.35
C LEU A 124 -15.75 -5.91 3.95
N VAL A 125 -16.10 -5.02 4.87
CA VAL A 125 -16.05 -3.56 4.65
C VAL A 125 -14.61 -3.07 4.63
N GLN A 126 -14.30 -2.20 3.67
CA GLN A 126 -13.04 -1.47 3.60
C GLN A 126 -13.00 -0.42 4.72
N GLN A 127 -12.00 -0.52 5.60
CA GLN A 127 -11.86 0.31 6.79
C GLN A 127 -11.18 1.65 6.48
N ILE A 128 -10.34 1.68 5.44
CA ILE A 128 -9.55 2.86 5.06
C ILE A 128 -9.84 3.20 3.59
N GLU A 129 -10.31 4.41 3.34
CA GLU A 129 -10.59 4.94 2.01
C GLU A 129 -9.70 6.13 1.70
N LEU A 130 -8.59 5.86 1.02
CA LEU A 130 -7.74 6.84 0.40
C LEU A 130 -8.33 7.28 -0.95
N PRO A 131 -8.14 8.54 -1.31
CA PRO A 131 -8.59 9.00 -2.61
C PRO A 131 -7.70 8.41 -3.72
N SER A 132 -8.34 7.78 -4.68
CA SER A 132 -7.73 7.33 -5.95
C SER A 132 -7.28 8.50 -6.81
N ASN A 133 -7.94 9.66 -6.65
CA ASN A 133 -7.61 10.88 -7.33
C ASN A 133 -7.00 11.89 -6.35
N LEU A 134 -5.89 12.51 -6.72
CA LEU A 134 -5.20 13.51 -5.90
C LEU A 134 -5.99 14.82 -5.72
N LYS A 135 -7.21 14.91 -6.27
CA LYS A 135 -8.02 16.14 -6.33
C LYS A 135 -9.06 16.21 -5.21
N SER A 136 -9.44 15.09 -4.60
CA SER A 136 -10.42 15.08 -3.49
C SER A 136 -10.05 14.00 -2.47
N SER A 137 -9.27 14.37 -1.46
CA SER A 137 -8.99 13.49 -0.32
C SER A 137 -9.91 13.80 0.86
N PRO A 138 -10.60 12.82 1.46
CA PRO A 138 -11.27 13.03 2.75
C PRO A 138 -10.25 13.22 3.89
N PHE A 139 -9.01 12.78 3.67
CA PHE A 139 -7.89 12.96 4.58
C PHE A 139 -7.03 14.14 4.14
N ASP A 140 -6.63 14.98 5.08
CA ASP A 140 -5.72 16.11 4.85
C ASP A 140 -4.27 15.62 4.64
N TYR A 141 -4.04 14.88 3.54
CA TYR A 141 -2.72 14.48 3.10
C TYR A 141 -1.99 15.68 2.53
N HIS A 142 -0.73 15.82 2.91
CA HIS A 142 0.19 16.71 2.23
C HIS A 142 0.78 15.98 1.03
N TRP A 143 0.49 16.49 -0.17
CA TRP A 143 0.90 15.87 -1.42
C TRP A 143 2.13 16.55 -2.01
N ILE A 144 3.13 15.75 -2.31
CA ILE A 144 4.32 16.13 -3.08
C ILE A 144 4.37 15.35 -4.40
N PHE A 145 5.12 15.88 -5.36
CA PHE A 145 5.23 15.35 -6.73
C PHE A 145 6.69 15.09 -7.10
N PRO A 146 7.35 14.14 -6.41
CA PRO A 146 8.77 13.87 -6.64
C PRO A 146 9.00 13.19 -7.98
N ALA A 147 10.20 13.37 -8.53
CA ALA A 147 10.54 12.82 -9.84
C ALA A 147 10.42 11.29 -9.87
N GLY A 148 9.74 10.78 -10.89
CA GLY A 148 9.57 9.36 -11.13
C GLY A 148 8.37 8.71 -10.42
N TYR A 149 7.59 9.47 -9.67
CA TYR A 149 6.33 9.05 -9.06
C TYR A 149 5.18 9.93 -9.57
N LEU A 150 3.96 9.41 -9.54
CA LEU A 150 2.79 10.23 -9.84
C LEU A 150 2.54 11.22 -8.70
N SER A 151 2.64 10.74 -7.47
CA SER A 151 2.59 11.55 -6.25
C SER A 151 2.98 10.74 -5.02
N VAL A 152 3.31 11.46 -3.96
CA VAL A 152 3.47 10.90 -2.62
C VAL A 152 2.68 11.77 -1.65
N GLY A 153 1.75 11.17 -0.91
CA GLY A 153 1.02 11.82 0.16
C GLY A 153 1.59 11.42 1.50
N TRP A 154 1.80 12.36 2.40
CA TRP A 154 2.22 12.08 3.77
C TRP A 154 1.26 12.65 4.81
N ILE A 155 1.18 11.99 5.97
CA ILE A 155 0.32 12.40 7.09
C ILE A 155 0.79 11.85 8.45
N TYR A 156 0.54 12.58 9.53
CA TYR A 156 0.75 12.13 10.91
C TYR A 156 -0.58 11.73 11.58
N LYS A 157 -1.27 10.74 11.00
CA LYS A 157 -2.52 10.17 11.55
C LYS A 157 -2.40 8.66 11.78
N ASP A 158 -3.44 8.08 12.38
CA ASP A 158 -3.57 6.64 12.57
C ASP A 158 -4.14 5.99 11.30
N VAL A 159 -3.24 5.77 10.34
CA VAL A 159 -3.47 5.09 9.06
C VAL A 159 -2.31 4.12 8.83
N PRO A 160 -2.42 3.13 7.92
CA PRO A 160 -1.31 2.24 7.62
C PRO A 160 -0.06 3.04 7.26
N GLN A 161 1.08 2.61 7.78
CA GLN A 161 2.32 3.34 7.61
C GLN A 161 2.71 3.56 6.14
N LEU A 162 2.59 2.52 5.32
CA LEU A 162 2.97 2.59 3.92
C LEU A 162 1.91 1.93 3.05
N ILE A 163 1.37 2.72 2.14
CA ILE A 163 0.47 2.27 1.08
C ILE A 163 1.14 2.56 -0.26
N CYS A 164 1.13 1.59 -1.17
CA CYS A 164 1.65 1.75 -2.52
C CYS A 164 0.58 1.32 -3.53
N ASN A 165 0.19 2.23 -4.42
CA ASN A 165 -0.86 2.02 -5.43
C ASN A 165 -2.15 1.45 -4.82
N GLY A 166 -2.54 1.94 -3.64
CA GLY A 166 -3.72 1.46 -2.94
C GLY A 166 -3.56 0.20 -2.12
N ILE A 167 -2.41 -0.46 -2.16
CA ILE A 167 -2.16 -1.71 -1.43
C ILE A 167 -1.37 -1.39 -0.16
N VAL A 168 -1.85 -1.88 0.98
CA VAL A 168 -1.11 -1.78 2.25
C VAL A 168 0.15 -2.65 2.17
N VAL A 169 1.31 -2.00 2.30
CA VAL A 169 2.62 -2.67 2.37
C VAL A 169 3.01 -2.88 3.82
N THR A 170 2.86 -1.84 4.66
CA THR A 170 3.24 -1.87 6.07
C THR A 170 2.12 -1.27 6.91
N LYS A 171 1.55 -2.07 7.82
CA LYS A 171 0.47 -1.64 8.73
C LYS A 171 1.01 -0.89 9.94
N GLU A 172 1.94 -1.51 10.66
CA GLU A 172 2.40 -1.05 11.96
C GLU A 172 3.62 -0.13 11.86
N LYS A 173 3.81 0.72 12.88
CA LYS A 173 4.93 1.66 12.98
C LYS A 173 6.23 1.03 13.51
N LYS A 174 6.34 -0.30 13.50
CA LYS A 174 7.49 -1.02 14.07
C LYS A 174 8.67 -1.00 13.11
N ASP A 175 9.87 -0.82 13.66
CA ASP A 175 11.15 -0.87 12.95
C ASP A 175 11.30 0.17 11.82
N ILE A 176 10.62 1.31 11.95
CA ILE A 176 10.73 2.41 10.99
C ILE A 176 11.82 3.35 11.49
N PRO A 177 12.82 3.67 10.65
CA PRO A 177 13.83 4.64 11.02
C PRO A 177 13.18 6.02 11.18
N PRO A 178 13.71 6.88 12.05
CA PRO A 178 13.33 8.29 12.05
C PRO A 178 13.61 8.91 10.68
N LEU A 179 12.82 9.92 10.32
CA LEU A 179 13.06 10.69 9.10
C LEU A 179 14.38 11.45 9.19
N GLU A 180 14.62 12.03 10.37
CA GLU A 180 15.81 12.78 10.73
C GLU A 180 16.07 12.68 12.25
N GLU A 181 17.33 12.63 12.64
CA GLU A 181 17.77 12.82 14.03
C GLU A 181 18.76 13.98 14.09
N LEU A 182 18.47 14.97 14.92
CA LEU A 182 19.26 16.19 15.04
C LEU A 182 19.77 16.36 16.46
N GLU A 183 21.07 16.60 16.60
CA GLU A 183 21.66 17.04 17.86
C GLU A 183 21.51 18.56 17.98
N SER A 184 20.92 19.03 19.08
CA SER A 184 20.75 20.46 19.35
C SER A 184 21.30 20.82 20.73
N PRO A 185 21.55 22.12 21.01
CA PRO A 185 21.90 22.57 22.36
C PRO A 185 20.85 22.23 23.42
N PHE A 186 19.63 21.89 23.01
CA PHE A 186 18.50 21.55 23.88
C PHE A 186 18.27 20.04 24.00
N GLY A 187 19.17 19.23 23.45
CA GLY A 187 19.08 17.78 23.41
C GLY A 187 18.80 17.25 22.01
N LYS A 188 18.59 15.93 21.95
CA LYS A 188 18.31 15.21 20.71
C LYS A 188 16.87 15.46 20.26
N VAL A 189 16.70 15.89 19.02
CA VAL A 189 15.39 16.09 18.38
C VAL A 189 15.20 14.97 17.36
N ILE A 190 14.10 14.22 17.49
CA ILE A 190 13.75 13.13 16.58
C ILE A 190 12.54 13.54 15.75
N ILE A 191 12.72 13.53 14.43
CA ILE A 191 11.64 13.78 13.47
C ILE A 191 11.13 12.43 12.99
N LYS A 192 9.87 12.13 13.31
CA LYS A 192 9.22 10.87 12.99
C LYS A 192 8.98 10.76 11.50
N PHE A 193 9.15 9.55 10.97
CA PHE A 193 8.71 9.21 9.63
C PHE A 193 7.16 9.20 9.57
N PRO A 194 6.53 9.98 8.67
CA PRO A 194 5.08 10.03 8.56
C PRO A 194 4.51 8.76 7.92
N ALA A 195 3.21 8.52 8.07
CA ALA A 195 2.55 7.56 7.20
C ALA A 195 2.51 8.11 5.77
N ILE A 196 2.83 7.26 4.79
CA ILE A 196 2.95 7.65 3.38
C ILE A 196 2.07 6.79 2.45
N SER A 197 1.45 7.44 1.48
CA SER A 197 0.74 6.82 0.37
C SER A 197 1.44 7.19 -0.93
N VAL A 198 1.94 6.17 -1.65
CA VAL A 198 2.79 6.33 -2.83
C VAL A 198 2.01 5.88 -4.07
N PHE A 199 1.93 6.76 -5.06
CA PHE A 199 1.40 6.46 -6.39
C PHE A 199 2.58 6.27 -7.35
N ASP A 200 2.92 5.01 -7.59
CA ASP A 200 4.11 4.56 -8.31
C ASP A 200 3.71 3.82 -9.59
N GLN A 201 3.64 4.54 -10.70
CA GLN A 201 3.25 3.98 -12.00
C GLN A 201 4.29 3.01 -12.56
N ASP A 202 5.57 3.21 -12.21
CA ASP A 202 6.71 2.51 -12.82
C ASP A 202 7.34 1.46 -11.88
N GLY A 203 6.81 1.28 -10.66
CA GLY A 203 7.31 0.30 -9.70
C GLY A 203 8.72 0.60 -9.16
N LYS A 204 9.04 1.90 -9.00
CA LYS A 204 10.33 2.41 -8.51
C LYS A 204 10.48 2.33 -7.00
N LEU A 205 9.39 2.32 -6.23
CA LEU A 205 9.44 2.17 -4.78
C LEU A 205 10.17 0.86 -4.44
N PRO A 206 11.19 0.88 -3.57
CA PRO A 206 12.08 -0.26 -3.32
C PRO A 206 11.42 -1.26 -2.36
N LEU A 207 10.34 -1.89 -2.82
CA LEU A 207 9.64 -2.92 -2.09
C LEU A 207 10.41 -4.25 -2.13
N THR A 208 10.34 -5.03 -1.05
CA THR A 208 10.81 -6.42 -1.03
C THR A 208 10.00 -7.28 -2.00
N LEU A 209 10.55 -8.44 -2.39
CA LEU A 209 9.89 -9.37 -3.33
C LEU A 209 8.49 -9.81 -2.83
N ASP A 210 8.34 -9.97 -1.52
CA ASP A 210 7.08 -10.30 -0.85
C ASP A 210 6.12 -9.10 -0.69
N ARG A 211 6.57 -7.87 -0.96
CA ARG A 211 5.81 -6.61 -0.84
C ARG A 211 5.24 -6.34 0.54
N LEU A 212 5.89 -6.85 1.57
CA LEU A 212 5.53 -6.58 2.97
C LEU A 212 6.42 -5.53 3.62
N ARG A 213 7.52 -5.14 2.95
CA ARG A 213 8.51 -4.21 3.48
C ARG A 213 9.04 -3.30 2.37
N VAL A 214 9.57 -2.16 2.79
CA VAL A 214 10.29 -1.20 1.96
C VAL A 214 11.71 -1.06 2.48
N ASP A 215 12.65 -0.87 1.56
CA ASP A 215 14.01 -0.45 1.89
C ASP A 215 14.04 1.09 1.98
N TYR A 216 13.93 1.61 3.20
CA TYR A 216 13.85 3.06 3.46
C TYR A 216 15.09 3.83 2.97
N GLU A 217 16.26 3.21 2.96
CA GLU A 217 17.52 3.83 2.51
C GLU A 217 17.55 4.04 0.99
N ARG A 218 16.70 3.33 0.25
CA ARG A 218 16.63 3.39 -1.22
C ARG A 218 15.46 4.21 -1.75
N ILE A 219 14.69 4.85 -0.88
CA ILE A 219 13.57 5.71 -1.29
C ILE A 219 14.14 6.96 -1.97
N SER A 220 13.91 7.10 -3.28
CA SER A 220 14.52 8.19 -4.07
C SER A 220 13.88 9.57 -3.86
N PHE A 221 12.71 9.64 -3.22
CA PHE A 221 12.02 10.90 -2.91
C PHE A 221 12.21 11.35 -1.46
N LEU A 222 13.13 10.73 -0.71
CA LEU A 222 13.27 11.00 0.73
C LEU A 222 13.63 12.46 1.03
N ASP A 223 14.46 13.08 0.18
CA ASP A 223 14.84 14.49 0.34
C ASP A 223 13.67 15.43 0.04
N ASP A 224 12.89 15.18 -1.01
CA ASP A 224 11.67 15.94 -1.31
C ASP A 224 10.66 15.85 -0.14
N LEU A 225 10.55 14.67 0.48
CA LEU A 225 9.69 14.44 1.65
C LEU A 225 10.18 15.21 2.88
N ARG A 226 11.49 15.19 3.15
CA ARG A 226 12.11 15.95 4.25
C ARG A 226 11.87 17.43 4.11
N ASP A 227 12.14 17.97 2.92
CA ASP A 227 11.99 19.40 2.63
C ASP A 227 10.55 19.87 2.86
N ASP A 228 9.55 19.11 2.41
CA ASP A 228 8.15 19.47 2.59
C ASP A 228 7.72 19.42 4.07
N ILE A 229 8.16 18.40 4.81
CA ILE A 229 7.88 18.27 6.25
C ILE A 229 8.56 19.38 7.05
N PHE A 230 9.82 19.74 6.73
CA PHE A 230 10.50 20.84 7.41
C PHE A 230 9.84 22.19 7.13
N ARG A 231 9.36 22.42 5.90
CA ARG A 231 8.55 23.61 5.59
C ARG A 231 7.26 23.63 6.39
N ASN A 232 6.60 22.48 6.54
CA ASN A 232 5.38 22.36 7.33
C ASN A 232 5.63 22.63 8.83
N ILE A 233 6.70 22.06 9.41
CA ILE A 233 7.14 22.34 10.78
C ILE A 233 7.46 23.83 10.95
N ALA A 234 8.23 24.42 10.05
CA ALA A 234 8.59 25.84 10.11
C ALA A 234 7.35 26.75 10.02
N ALA A 235 6.42 26.44 9.13
CA ALA A 235 5.15 27.15 9.01
C ALA A 235 4.31 27.02 10.29
N TYR A 236 4.23 25.82 10.86
CA TYR A 236 3.57 25.57 12.12
C TYR A 236 4.19 26.40 13.26
N LEU A 237 5.52 26.38 13.40
CA LEU A 237 6.22 27.18 14.41
C LEU A 237 5.99 28.68 14.20
N ALA A 238 6.02 29.17 12.96
CA ALA A 238 5.79 30.59 12.67
C ALA A 238 4.37 31.05 13.02
N ILE A 239 3.36 30.18 12.93
CA ILE A 239 1.96 30.50 13.19
C ILE A 239 1.57 30.25 14.66
N CYS A 240 1.97 29.11 15.21
CA CYS A 240 1.55 28.65 16.54
C CYS A 240 2.46 29.16 17.66
N ALA A 241 3.78 29.18 17.45
CA ALA A 241 4.71 29.59 18.51
C ALA A 241 4.50 31.02 19.03
N PRO A 242 4.11 32.03 18.21
CA PRO A 242 3.82 33.37 18.74
C PRO A 242 2.61 33.41 19.69
N GLY A 243 1.64 32.52 19.53
CA GLY A 243 0.49 32.40 20.44
C GLY A 243 0.91 31.76 21.76
N ASP A 244 1.60 30.63 21.68
CA ASP A 244 2.09 29.87 22.82
C ASP A 244 3.09 30.69 23.67
N LEU A 245 3.99 31.45 23.03
CA LEU A 245 4.94 32.36 23.69
C LEU A 245 4.28 33.56 24.39
N ARG A 246 3.10 33.99 23.93
CA ARG A 246 2.35 35.10 24.57
C ARG A 246 1.62 34.64 25.81
N GLU A 247 1.14 33.40 25.82
CA GLU A 247 0.40 32.84 26.95
C GLU A 247 1.31 32.42 28.11
N SER A 248 2.55 32.00 27.84
CA SER A 248 3.41 31.40 28.87
C SER A 248 4.08 32.37 29.85
N LYS A 249 4.09 33.68 29.59
CA LYS A 249 4.70 34.75 30.43
C LYS A 249 6.17 34.54 30.84
N ILE A 250 6.84 33.48 30.38
CA ILE A 250 8.24 33.17 30.64
C ILE A 250 8.86 32.76 29.30
N PHE A 251 9.84 33.53 28.84
CA PHE A 251 10.58 33.29 27.60
C PHE A 251 11.65 32.20 27.78
N ASP A 252 11.29 31.07 28.41
CA ASP A 252 12.20 29.94 28.61
C ASP A 252 11.71 28.73 27.82
N ILE A 253 12.07 28.72 26.53
CA ILE A 253 11.78 27.64 25.57
C ILE A 253 12.28 26.27 26.05
N THR A 254 13.17 26.23 27.05
CA THR A 254 13.74 25.00 27.61
C THR A 254 12.97 24.44 28.80
N LYS A 255 12.05 25.20 29.38
CA LYS A 255 11.26 24.80 30.56
C LYS A 255 9.76 24.69 30.29
N ASP A 256 9.34 25.10 29.10
CA ASP A 256 7.95 25.22 28.77
C ASP A 256 7.52 24.10 27.83
N ASN A 257 7.08 22.98 28.42
CA ASN A 257 6.45 21.86 27.71
C ASN A 257 5.06 22.24 27.10
N GLN A 258 4.75 23.53 26.98
CA GLN A 258 3.45 24.04 26.53
C GLN A 258 3.40 24.48 25.07
N LEU A 259 4.51 24.49 24.34
CA LEU A 259 4.43 24.55 22.88
C LEU A 259 3.69 23.30 22.42
N LYS A 260 2.54 23.46 21.75
CA LYS A 260 1.86 22.31 21.14
C LYS A 260 2.85 21.67 20.18
N SER A 261 3.37 20.49 20.51
CA SER A 261 4.40 19.86 19.69
C SER A 261 3.80 19.51 18.33
N HIS A 262 4.52 19.89 17.27
CA HIS A 262 4.14 19.48 15.92
C HIS A 262 4.11 17.94 15.88
N PRO A 263 3.11 17.28 15.26
CA PRO A 263 2.98 15.82 15.26
C PRO A 263 4.21 15.05 14.73
N ALA A 264 5.04 15.71 13.92
CA ALA A 264 6.30 15.18 13.43
C ALA A 264 7.40 15.05 14.49
N ILE A 265 7.34 15.85 15.56
CA ILE A 265 8.41 15.95 16.55
C ILE A 265 8.07 15.04 17.75
N SER A 266 9.05 14.26 18.20
CA SER A 266 9.01 13.62 19.53
C SER A 266 10.13 14.15 20.40
N ASP A 267 9.80 14.40 21.65
CA ASP A 267 10.78 14.52 22.73
C ASP A 267 11.24 13.11 23.11
N SER A 268 12.55 12.93 23.24
CA SER A 268 13.19 11.71 23.74
C SER A 268 13.19 11.64 25.26
#